data_AF-A0A0V0XSH7-F1
#
_entry.id   AF-A0A0V0XSH7-F1
#
_cell.length_a   1.000
_cell.length_b   1.000
_cell.length_c   1.000
_cell.angle_alpha   90.00
_cell.angle_beta   90.00
_cell.angle_gamma   90.00
#
_symmetry.space_group_name_H-M   'P 1'
#
loop_
_entity.id
_entity.type
_entity.pdbx_description
1 polymer ?
#
loop_
_entity_poly.entity_id
_entity_poly.type
_entity_poly.pdbx_seq_one_letter_code
_entity_poly.pdbx_strand_id
1 'polypeptide(L)'
;LAVQLPWKSCDNPWNTIACYDKSMDEFCMQENLTYWKGQCWNSTADHEHQFDAMVNWSERTNPAQEYFDNNVLHLSKGIDHLDGLSLELSMCLLAAWVLVFAILIKGVRSAGKVIYFTATVPYMLLLALLVRGATLPNAIEGIKFFIIPDFSRLADSAVWGDAAVQVFFSMSVGAGGLTTLSSYNELDNNIFRDTFVITLGNIFTSLLSGFVVFSILGFMAGEFRQSVESVATAGPGLLFVTYPYALTHLPLSPVWSALFFFTVILMGIDSQIVLVEVVITAFKDQYPKLREPKIRVCAVACTCAISYLIGLLMCTGVIRFFFVLLYTFRKKRNNKLSINGC
;
A
#
# COMPACT_ATOMS: atom_id res chain seq x y z
N LEU A 1 -28.23 -3.28 11.06
CA LEU A 1 -26.92 -2.82 11.54
C LEU A 1 -26.11 -2.33 10.35
N ALA A 2 -25.84 -1.03 10.26
CA ALA A 2 -24.89 -0.53 9.26
C ALA A 2 -23.50 -1.05 9.65
N VAL A 3 -22.87 -1.83 8.77
CA VAL A 3 -21.50 -2.33 8.98
C VAL A 3 -20.57 -1.11 8.97
N GLN A 4 -20.04 -0.73 10.13
CA GLN A 4 -19.03 0.32 10.23
C GLN A 4 -17.64 -0.27 10.03
N LEU A 5 -16.76 0.50 9.39
CA LEU A 5 -15.36 0.12 9.20
C LEU A 5 -14.59 0.22 10.53
N PRO A 6 -13.74 -0.76 10.87
CA PRO A 6 -13.05 -0.79 12.16
C PRO A 6 -12.00 0.31 12.33
N TRP A 7 -11.51 0.90 11.22
CA TRP A 7 -10.57 2.03 11.22
C TRP A 7 -11.25 3.41 11.09
N LYS A 8 -12.56 3.48 11.34
CA LYS A 8 -13.31 4.75 11.28
C LYS A 8 -13.28 5.51 12.59
N SER A 9 -13.38 4.81 13.72
CA SER A 9 -13.51 5.41 15.06
C SER A 9 -12.36 5.04 15.98
N CYS A 10 -12.19 5.83 17.04
CA CYS A 10 -11.22 5.57 18.11
C CYS A 10 -11.76 4.71 19.27
N ASP A 11 -13.01 4.23 19.18
CA ASP A 11 -13.68 3.45 20.22
C ASP A 11 -13.46 1.94 20.04
N ASN A 12 -12.19 1.53 19.98
CA ASN A 12 -11.81 0.12 19.81
C ASN A 12 -10.72 -0.30 20.82
N PRO A 13 -10.58 -1.61 21.12
CA PRO A 13 -9.62 -2.09 22.10
C PRO A 13 -8.15 -1.85 21.72
N TRP A 14 -7.83 -1.74 20.43
CA TRP A 14 -6.48 -1.44 19.93
C TRP A 14 -6.13 0.05 19.97
N ASN A 15 -7.10 0.93 20.27
CA ASN A 15 -6.87 2.36 20.25
C ASN A 15 -6.23 2.88 21.54
N THR A 16 -5.23 3.75 21.40
CA THR A 16 -4.55 4.44 22.51
C THR A 16 -5.21 5.79 22.79
N ILE A 17 -4.69 6.50 23.81
CA ILE A 17 -5.13 7.87 24.15
C ILE A 17 -4.76 8.87 23.03
N ALA A 18 -3.75 8.55 22.21
CA ALA A 18 -3.34 9.43 21.10
C ALA A 18 -4.33 9.42 19.91
N CYS A 19 -5.26 8.47 19.87
CA CYS A 19 -6.21 8.35 18.78
C CYS A 19 -7.18 9.55 18.70
N TYR A 20 -7.23 10.17 17.53
CA TYR A 20 -8.09 11.32 17.28
C TYR A 20 -9.09 11.09 16.13
N ASP A 21 -10.37 11.12 16.47
CA ASP A 21 -11.49 11.12 15.54
C ASP A 21 -12.11 12.52 15.47
N LYS A 22 -11.75 13.27 14.42
CA LYS A 22 -12.23 14.63 14.18
C LYS A 22 -13.76 14.71 14.03
N SER A 23 -14.38 13.71 13.40
CA SER A 23 -15.81 13.72 13.16
C SER A 23 -16.60 13.61 14.46
N MET A 24 -16.08 12.82 15.40
CA MET A 24 -16.64 12.72 16.74
C MET A 24 -16.34 13.98 17.56
N ASP A 25 -15.14 14.55 17.47
CA ASP A 25 -14.80 15.78 18.19
C ASP A 25 -15.72 16.95 17.78
N GLU A 26 -15.92 17.15 16.47
CA GLU A 26 -16.86 18.16 15.96
C GLU A 26 -18.30 17.92 16.44
N PHE A 27 -18.73 16.66 16.56
CA PHE A 27 -20.04 16.29 17.11
C PHE A 27 -20.13 16.59 18.61
N CYS A 28 -19.12 16.23 19.40
CA CYS A 28 -19.08 16.54 20.83
C CYS A 28 -19.11 18.06 21.07
N MET A 29 -18.36 18.83 20.29
CA MET A 29 -18.36 20.29 20.36
C MET A 29 -19.74 20.89 20.06
N GLN A 30 -20.49 20.34 19.10
CA GLN A 30 -21.86 20.81 18.80
C GLN A 30 -22.84 20.56 19.94
N GLU A 31 -22.64 19.47 20.69
CA GLU A 31 -23.47 19.09 21.85
C GLU A 31 -22.95 19.67 23.18
N ASN A 32 -21.95 20.56 23.17
CA ASN A 32 -21.26 21.10 24.36
C ASN A 32 -20.65 20.02 25.28
N LEU A 33 -20.14 18.94 24.69
CA LEU A 33 -19.46 17.83 25.36
C LEU A 33 -17.95 17.86 25.08
N THR A 34 -17.17 17.21 25.95
CA THR A 34 -15.72 17.05 25.76
C THR A 34 -15.41 15.75 25.02
N TYR A 35 -14.49 15.79 24.07
CA TYR A 35 -14.04 14.62 23.33
C TYR A 35 -12.96 13.86 24.11
N TRP A 36 -13.14 12.55 24.29
CA TRP A 36 -12.10 11.66 24.80
C TRP A 36 -12.19 10.27 24.18
N LYS A 37 -11.10 9.82 23.56
CA LYS A 37 -10.94 8.47 22.98
C LYS A 37 -12.13 8.00 22.13
N GLY A 38 -12.59 8.84 21.20
CA GLY A 38 -13.70 8.49 20.30
C GLY A 38 -15.09 8.58 20.92
N GLN A 39 -15.23 9.12 22.13
CA GLN A 39 -16.50 9.27 22.83
C GLN A 39 -16.68 10.70 23.36
N CYS A 40 -17.94 11.11 23.53
CA CYS A 40 -18.29 12.39 24.14
C CYS A 40 -18.57 12.22 25.63
N TRP A 41 -18.03 13.13 26.44
CA TRP A 41 -18.15 13.13 27.89
C TRP A 41 -18.75 14.45 28.39
N ASN A 42 -19.49 14.38 29.50
CA ASN A 42 -20.03 15.57 30.14
C ASN A 42 -18.93 16.31 30.91
N SER A 43 -19.08 17.62 31.09
CA SER A 43 -18.09 18.47 31.76
C SER A 43 -17.75 18.02 33.19
N THR A 44 -18.67 17.39 33.92
CA THR A 44 -18.37 16.83 35.26
C THR A 44 -17.39 15.65 35.19
N ALA A 45 -17.52 14.79 34.19
CA ALA A 45 -16.61 13.65 34.00
C ALA A 45 -15.23 14.12 33.51
N ASP A 46 -15.19 15.17 32.70
CA ASP A 46 -13.94 15.81 32.29
C ASP A 46 -13.20 16.46 33.47
N HIS A 47 -13.91 17.16 34.37
CA HIS A 47 -13.29 17.71 35.57
C HIS A 47 -12.77 16.65 36.54
N GLU A 48 -13.41 15.48 36.61
CA GLU A 48 -13.00 14.37 37.47
C GLU A 48 -11.77 13.63 36.93
N HIS A 49 -11.70 13.43 35.61
CA HIS A 49 -10.63 12.66 34.96
C HIS A 49 -9.54 13.51 34.29
N GLN A 50 -9.75 14.82 34.19
CA GLN A 50 -8.85 15.80 33.56
C GLN A 50 -8.44 15.40 32.13
N PHE A 51 -9.42 15.08 31.28
CA PHE A 51 -9.15 14.58 29.94
C PHE A 51 -8.37 15.60 29.10
N ASP A 52 -8.72 16.88 29.18
CA ASP A 52 -8.01 17.97 28.49
C ASP A 52 -6.51 18.09 28.86
N ALA A 53 -6.13 17.74 30.09
CA ALA A 53 -4.74 17.82 30.55
C ALA A 53 -3.87 16.65 30.04
N MET A 54 -4.50 15.54 29.65
CA MET A 54 -3.81 14.33 29.15
C MET A 54 -3.57 14.36 27.63
N VAL A 55 -4.16 15.30 26.90
CA VAL A 55 -4.02 15.39 25.45
C VAL A 55 -2.79 16.22 25.07
N ASN A 56 -1.71 15.54 24.66
CA ASN A 56 -0.66 16.21 23.91
C ASN A 56 -1.08 16.33 22.43
N TRP A 57 -1.58 17.50 22.03
CA TRP A 57 -2.08 17.76 20.68
C TRP A 57 -1.04 17.53 19.56
N SER A 58 0.25 17.55 19.90
CA SER A 58 1.34 17.33 18.95
C SER A 58 1.59 15.86 18.58
N GLU A 59 0.99 14.91 19.31
CA GLU A 59 1.23 13.46 19.14
C GLU A 59 -0.02 12.69 18.65
N ARG A 60 -1.09 13.39 18.27
CA ARG A 60 -2.35 12.75 17.83
C ARG A 60 -2.16 11.92 16.56
N THR A 61 -2.73 10.72 16.55
CA THR A 61 -2.73 9.76 15.43
C THR A 61 -4.16 9.54 14.94
N ASN A 62 -4.33 9.28 13.64
CA ASN A 62 -5.66 8.98 13.11
C ASN A 62 -6.06 7.51 13.41
N PRO A 63 -7.37 7.17 13.40
CA PRO A 63 -7.84 5.84 13.79
C PRO A 63 -7.31 4.73 12.87
N ALA A 64 -7.08 5.04 11.60
CA ALA A 64 -6.53 4.10 10.63
C ALA A 64 -5.07 3.76 10.87
N GLN A 65 -4.27 4.71 11.35
CA GLN A 65 -2.87 4.50 11.73
C GLN A 65 -2.79 3.50 12.87
N GLU A 66 -3.57 3.73 13.93
CA GLU A 66 -3.57 2.81 15.08
C GLU A 66 -4.15 1.44 14.74
N TYR A 67 -5.19 1.38 13.89
CA TYR A 67 -5.70 0.10 13.40
C TYR A 67 -4.61 -0.68 12.66
N PHE A 68 -3.86 -0.03 11.77
CA PHE A 68 -2.79 -0.68 11.03
C PHE A 68 -1.64 -1.11 11.93
N ASP A 69 -1.18 -0.25 12.82
CA ASP A 69 -0.01 -0.51 13.66
C ASP A 69 -0.30 -1.53 14.78
N ASN A 70 -1.41 -1.34 15.49
CA ASN A 70 -1.71 -2.10 16.70
C ASN A 70 -2.55 -3.35 16.43
N ASN A 71 -3.46 -3.32 15.44
CA ASN A 71 -4.36 -4.43 15.16
C ASN A 71 -3.94 -5.27 13.94
N VAL A 72 -3.39 -4.69 12.88
CA VAL A 72 -2.96 -5.47 11.71
C VAL A 72 -1.51 -5.95 11.87
N LEU A 73 -0.59 -5.04 12.17
CA LEU A 73 0.82 -5.35 12.24
C LEU A 73 1.27 -5.94 13.58
N HIS A 74 0.52 -5.74 14.66
CA HIS A 74 0.94 -6.12 16.03
C HIS A 74 2.41 -5.72 16.29
N LEU A 75 2.73 -4.44 16.06
CA LEU A 75 4.11 -3.96 16.19
C LEU A 75 4.63 -4.16 17.62
N SER A 76 5.79 -4.80 17.75
CA SER A 76 6.44 -4.96 19.05
C SER A 76 6.98 -3.63 19.56
N LYS A 77 7.14 -3.50 20.89
CA LYS A 77 7.71 -2.29 21.52
C LYS A 77 9.20 -2.06 21.20
N GLY A 78 9.86 -3.00 20.53
CA GLY A 78 11.27 -2.93 20.15
C GLY A 78 11.79 -4.22 19.53
N ILE A 79 12.99 -4.16 18.94
CA ILE A 79 13.64 -5.30 18.28
C ILE A 79 14.01 -6.43 19.26
N ASP A 80 14.17 -6.09 20.54
CA ASP A 80 14.56 -7.01 21.60
C ASP A 80 13.40 -7.88 22.10
N HIS A 81 12.17 -7.58 21.67
CA HIS A 81 10.98 -8.35 21.99
C HIS A 81 10.55 -9.19 20.79
N LEU A 82 10.92 -10.47 20.82
CA LEU A 82 10.46 -11.50 19.88
C LEU A 82 8.99 -11.82 20.15
N ASP A 83 8.09 -10.98 19.65
CA ASP A 83 6.68 -11.36 19.57
C ASP A 83 6.51 -12.53 18.59
N GLY A 84 5.63 -13.46 18.96
CA GLY A 84 5.36 -14.69 18.23
C GLY A 84 4.83 -14.47 16.81
N LEU A 85 4.65 -15.58 16.09
CA LEU A 85 4.08 -15.58 14.75
C LEU A 85 2.63 -15.05 14.78
N SER A 86 2.33 -14.02 14.00
CA SER A 86 0.93 -13.60 13.81
C SER A 86 0.21 -14.64 12.97
N LEU A 87 -0.70 -15.38 13.60
CA LEU A 87 -1.49 -16.43 12.95
C LEU A 87 -2.35 -15.85 11.82
N GLU A 88 -2.96 -14.69 12.04
CA GLU A 88 -3.83 -14.02 11.07
C GLU A 88 -3.07 -13.67 9.78
N LEU A 89 -1.92 -13.00 9.90
CA LEU A 89 -1.09 -12.65 8.75
C LEU A 89 -0.51 -13.90 8.07
N SER A 90 -0.18 -14.93 8.84
CA SER A 90 0.33 -16.20 8.29
C SER A 90 -0.74 -16.92 7.46
N MET A 91 -2.00 -16.91 7.90
CA MET A 91 -3.12 -17.46 7.13
C MET A 91 -3.40 -16.64 5.86
N CYS A 92 -3.35 -15.31 5.95
CA CYS A 92 -3.47 -14.44 4.77
C CYS A 92 -2.35 -14.69 3.76
N LEU A 93 -1.12 -14.87 4.24
CA LEU A 93 0.03 -15.21 3.40
C LEU A 93 -0.14 -16.58 2.74
N LEU A 94 -0.62 -17.58 3.48
CA LEU A 94 -0.92 -18.91 2.93
C LEU A 94 -1.97 -18.83 1.83
N ALA A 95 -3.06 -18.08 2.06
CA ALA A 95 -4.12 -17.88 1.07
C ALA A 95 -3.58 -17.21 -0.21
N ALA A 96 -2.69 -16.22 -0.07
CA ALA A 96 -2.05 -15.57 -1.22
C ALA A 96 -1.20 -16.55 -2.05
N TRP A 97 -0.39 -17.39 -1.39
CA TRP A 97 0.42 -18.40 -2.09
C TRP A 97 -0.41 -19.50 -2.74
N VAL A 98 -1.50 -19.93 -2.09
CA VAL A 98 -2.46 -20.88 -2.69
C VAL A 98 -3.11 -20.29 -3.94
N LEU A 99 -3.45 -18.99 -3.92
CA LEU A 99 -4.01 -18.30 -5.07
C LEU A 99 -3.01 -18.19 -6.23
N VAL A 100 -1.76 -17.80 -5.95
CA VAL A 100 -0.68 -17.77 -6.95
C VAL A 100 -0.46 -19.16 -7.57
N PHE A 101 -0.41 -20.21 -6.74
CA PHE A 101 -0.32 -21.59 -7.21
C PHE A 101 -1.50 -21.96 -8.13
N ALA A 102 -2.73 -21.65 -7.73
CA ALA A 102 -3.93 -21.96 -8.51
C ALA A 102 -3.94 -21.26 -9.88
N ILE A 103 -3.43 -20.02 -9.96
CA ILE A 103 -3.33 -19.27 -11.23
C ILE A 103 -2.24 -19.88 -12.14
N LEU A 104 -1.10 -20.28 -11.57
CA LEU A 104 0.05 -20.79 -12.31
C LEU A 104 0.01 -22.28 -12.61
N ILE A 105 -0.87 -23.07 -11.99
CA ILE A 105 -0.89 -24.53 -12.13
C ILE A 105 -1.04 -24.99 -13.60
N LYS A 106 -1.81 -24.25 -14.40
CA LYS A 106 -1.99 -24.48 -15.85
C LYS A 106 -1.02 -23.68 -16.72
N GLY A 107 -0.20 -22.84 -16.11
CA GLY A 107 0.86 -22.06 -16.75
C GLY A 107 0.46 -20.72 -17.35
N VAL A 108 1.43 -20.08 -18.01
CA VAL A 108 1.34 -18.72 -18.55
C VAL A 108 0.12 -18.43 -19.41
N ARG A 109 -0.36 -19.40 -20.21
CA ARG A 109 -1.57 -19.22 -21.02
C ARG A 109 -2.84 -19.11 -20.18
N SER A 110 -2.90 -19.83 -19.06
CA SER A 110 -4.01 -19.72 -18.10
C SER A 110 -3.87 -18.47 -17.25
N ALA A 111 -2.65 -18.15 -16.80
CA ALA A 111 -2.36 -16.93 -16.07
C ALA A 111 -2.74 -15.68 -16.89
N GLY A 112 -2.43 -15.65 -18.19
CA GLY A 112 -2.82 -14.57 -19.10
C GLY A 112 -4.33 -14.30 -19.14
N LYS A 113 -5.18 -15.34 -19.01
CA LYS A 113 -6.64 -15.17 -18.92
C LYS A 113 -7.07 -14.46 -17.64
N VAL A 114 -6.41 -14.76 -16.53
CA VAL A 114 -6.65 -14.09 -15.25
C VAL A 114 -6.17 -12.65 -15.33
N ILE A 115 -5.00 -12.41 -15.94
CA ILE A 115 -4.40 -11.09 -16.11
C ILE A 115 -5.31 -10.12 -16.88
N TYR A 116 -6.09 -10.56 -17.87
CA TYR A 116 -7.06 -9.67 -18.53
C TYR A 116 -8.08 -9.04 -17.56
N PHE A 117 -8.51 -9.81 -16.55
CA PHE A 117 -9.39 -9.30 -15.51
C PHE A 117 -8.61 -8.48 -14.48
N THR A 118 -7.51 -9.02 -13.97
CA THR A 118 -6.78 -8.40 -12.86
C THR A 118 -6.04 -7.13 -13.26
N ALA A 119 -5.64 -6.98 -14.52
CA ALA A 119 -5.04 -5.75 -15.03
C ALA A 119 -6.06 -4.64 -15.33
N THR A 120 -7.34 -4.95 -15.55
CA THR A 120 -8.36 -3.96 -15.93
C THR A 120 -9.09 -3.36 -14.73
N VAL A 121 -9.39 -4.18 -13.71
CA VAL A 121 -10.05 -3.74 -12.46
C VAL A 121 -9.33 -2.57 -11.78
N PRO A 122 -7.98 -2.56 -11.66
CA PRO A 122 -7.22 -1.41 -11.16
C PRO A 122 -7.57 -0.07 -11.77
N TYR A 123 -7.72 0.00 -13.09
CA TYR A 123 -8.02 1.27 -13.76
C TYR A 123 -9.42 1.78 -13.44
N MET A 124 -10.39 0.87 -13.32
CA MET A 124 -11.75 1.23 -12.91
C MET A 124 -11.75 1.83 -11.50
N LEU A 125 -11.01 1.22 -10.57
CA LEU A 125 -10.88 1.75 -9.21
C LEU A 125 -10.13 3.09 -9.20
N LEU A 126 -8.97 3.19 -9.88
CA LEU A 126 -8.20 4.43 -9.94
C LEU A 126 -9.03 5.59 -10.49
N LEU A 127 -9.82 5.36 -11.53
CA LEU A 127 -10.73 6.37 -12.08
C LEU A 127 -11.82 6.77 -11.07
N ALA A 128 -12.45 5.81 -10.39
CA ALA A 128 -13.46 6.10 -9.38
C ALA A 128 -12.87 6.88 -8.19
N LEU A 129 -11.68 6.50 -7.73
CA LEU A 129 -10.96 7.21 -6.66
C LEU A 129 -10.48 8.58 -7.11
N LEU A 130 -10.10 8.77 -8.37
CA LEU A 130 -9.75 10.08 -8.90
C LEU A 130 -10.95 11.01 -8.90
N VAL A 131 -12.09 10.56 -9.45
CA VAL A 131 -13.33 11.37 -9.47
C VAL A 131 -13.69 11.78 -8.05
N ARG A 132 -13.67 10.83 -7.11
CA ARG A 132 -14.03 11.12 -5.74
C ARG A 132 -13.00 12.00 -5.03
N GLY A 133 -11.71 11.67 -5.14
CA GLY A 133 -10.61 12.44 -4.57
C GLY A 133 -10.62 13.89 -5.05
N ALA A 134 -10.88 14.12 -6.34
CA ALA A 134 -11.00 15.46 -6.91
C ALA A 134 -12.22 16.24 -6.42
N THR A 135 -13.29 15.57 -5.95
CA THR A 135 -14.48 16.23 -5.35
C THR A 135 -14.34 16.54 -3.87
N LEU A 136 -13.29 16.05 -3.20
CA LEU A 136 -13.07 16.31 -1.78
C LEU A 136 -12.57 17.75 -1.56
N PRO A 137 -12.91 18.36 -0.42
CA PRO A 137 -12.41 19.70 -0.10
C PRO A 137 -10.89 19.67 -0.02
N ASN A 138 -10.24 20.77 -0.43
CA ASN A 138 -8.79 20.93 -0.42
C ASN A 138 -7.98 19.98 -1.33
N ALA A 139 -8.62 19.13 -2.14
CA ALA A 139 -7.92 18.21 -3.05
C ALA A 139 -7.02 18.93 -4.08
N ILE A 140 -7.41 20.15 -4.49
CA ILE A 140 -6.66 20.96 -5.46
C ILE A 140 -5.24 21.30 -4.99
N GLU A 141 -5.03 21.50 -3.68
CA GLU A 141 -3.71 21.84 -3.15
C GLU A 141 -2.73 20.67 -3.29
N GLY A 142 -3.22 19.44 -3.11
CA GLY A 142 -2.44 18.24 -3.39
C GLY A 142 -2.15 18.06 -4.87
N ILE A 143 -3.12 18.29 -5.75
CA ILE A 143 -2.91 18.22 -7.22
C ILE A 143 -1.88 19.27 -7.67
N LYS A 144 -1.98 20.51 -7.16
CA LYS A 144 -0.98 21.57 -7.43
C LYS A 144 0.40 21.14 -6.98
N PHE A 145 0.53 20.58 -5.78
CA PHE A 145 1.80 20.05 -5.27
C PHE A 145 2.39 18.96 -6.18
N PHE A 146 1.55 18.14 -6.82
CA PHE A 146 2.00 17.11 -7.75
C PHE A 146 2.48 17.65 -9.09
N ILE A 147 1.77 18.63 -9.67
CA ILE A 147 1.99 19.06 -11.06
C ILE A 147 2.89 20.28 -11.20
N ILE A 148 3.00 21.14 -10.18
CA ILE A 148 3.79 22.36 -10.24
C ILE A 148 5.26 21.98 -10.07
N PRO A 149 6.10 22.11 -11.11
CA PRO A 149 7.49 21.70 -11.03
C PRO A 149 8.33 22.77 -10.33
N ASP A 150 9.29 22.31 -9.53
CA ASP A 150 10.40 23.15 -9.07
C ASP A 150 11.62 22.90 -9.97
N PHE A 151 11.87 23.81 -10.91
CA PHE A 151 12.97 23.69 -11.87
C PHE A 151 14.35 23.80 -11.22
N SER A 152 14.46 24.38 -10.02
CA SER A 152 15.75 24.46 -9.32
C SER A 152 16.28 23.07 -8.95
N ARG A 153 15.37 22.12 -8.70
CA ARG A 153 15.70 20.73 -8.35
C ARG A 153 16.30 19.94 -9.50
N LEU A 154 16.17 20.39 -10.75
CA LEU A 154 16.80 19.72 -11.89
C LEU A 154 18.33 19.83 -11.90
N ALA A 155 18.89 20.81 -11.18
CA ALA A 155 20.33 20.94 -10.98
C ALA A 155 20.91 19.90 -10.01
N ASP A 156 20.05 19.26 -9.20
CA ASP A 156 20.44 18.23 -8.26
C ASP A 156 20.55 16.86 -8.97
N SER A 157 21.74 16.26 -8.92
CA SER A 157 22.01 14.95 -9.53
C SER A 157 21.23 13.82 -8.85
N ALA A 158 20.85 13.98 -7.58
CA ALA A 158 20.05 12.99 -6.86
C ALA A 158 18.66 12.81 -7.51
N VAL A 159 18.06 13.88 -8.04
CA VAL A 159 16.76 13.83 -8.72
C VAL A 159 16.81 12.94 -9.96
N TRP A 160 17.91 13.00 -10.71
CA TRP A 160 18.12 12.13 -11.88
C TRP A 160 18.40 10.67 -11.48
N GLY A 161 19.14 10.47 -10.38
CA GLY A 161 19.34 9.14 -9.80
C GLY A 161 18.03 8.49 -9.39
N ASP A 162 17.18 9.22 -8.66
CA ASP A 162 15.86 8.75 -8.22
C ASP A 162 14.93 8.50 -9.42
N ALA A 163 14.95 9.37 -10.44
CA ALA A 163 14.17 9.17 -11.67
C ALA A 163 14.59 7.90 -12.42
N ALA A 164 15.90 7.65 -12.56
CA ALA A 164 16.39 6.44 -13.18
C ALA A 164 15.95 5.20 -12.37
N VAL A 165 16.18 5.20 -11.06
CA VAL A 165 15.75 4.13 -10.14
C VAL A 165 14.25 3.84 -10.29
N GLN A 166 13.42 4.88 -10.33
CA GLN A 166 11.98 4.77 -10.51
C GLN A 166 11.62 4.06 -11.83
N VAL A 167 12.22 4.46 -12.95
CA VAL A 167 11.96 3.82 -14.25
C VAL A 167 12.43 2.36 -14.27
N PHE A 168 13.62 2.07 -13.75
CA PHE A 168 14.16 0.71 -13.69
C PHE A 168 13.26 -0.23 -12.88
N PHE A 169 12.83 0.19 -11.68
CA PHE A 169 11.96 -0.63 -10.83
C PHE A 169 10.52 -0.70 -11.36
N SER A 170 9.97 0.40 -11.90
CA SER A 170 8.61 0.43 -12.44
C SER A 170 8.44 -0.48 -13.65
N MET A 171 9.44 -0.54 -14.53
CA MET A 171 9.43 -1.41 -15.71
C MET A 171 10.00 -2.82 -15.43
N SER A 172 10.49 -3.06 -14.21
CA SER A 172 11.14 -4.32 -13.81
C SER A 172 12.30 -4.74 -14.74
N VAL A 173 13.06 -3.75 -15.23
CA VAL A 173 14.15 -4.00 -16.18
C VAL A 173 15.28 -4.73 -15.47
N GLY A 174 15.73 -5.85 -16.05
CA GLY A 174 16.81 -6.68 -15.50
C GLY A 174 16.37 -7.69 -14.43
N ALA A 175 15.10 -7.69 -14.01
CA ALA A 175 14.57 -8.68 -13.07
C ALA A 175 14.15 -10.01 -13.75
N GLY A 176 14.31 -10.12 -15.07
CA GLY A 176 13.98 -11.31 -15.85
C GLY A 176 12.51 -11.43 -16.27
N GLY A 177 11.59 -10.67 -15.65
CA GLY A 177 10.14 -10.76 -15.93
C GLY A 177 9.78 -10.56 -17.40
N LEU A 178 10.22 -9.44 -18.00
CA LEU A 178 9.97 -9.16 -19.42
C LEU A 178 10.66 -10.18 -20.33
N THR A 179 11.88 -10.60 -20.01
CA THR A 179 12.63 -11.60 -20.78
C THR A 179 11.89 -12.95 -20.77
N THR A 180 11.46 -13.42 -19.60
CA THR A 180 10.69 -14.65 -19.44
C THR A 180 9.35 -14.58 -20.15
N LEU A 181 8.62 -13.47 -20.07
CA LEU A 181 7.35 -13.35 -20.79
C LEU A 181 7.55 -13.30 -22.30
N SER A 182 8.60 -12.62 -22.76
CA SER A 182 8.93 -12.55 -24.19
C SER A 182 9.35 -13.89 -24.79
N SER A 183 9.94 -14.80 -24.00
CA SER A 183 10.31 -16.14 -24.50
C SER A 183 9.12 -17.05 -24.81
N TYR A 184 7.91 -16.67 -24.36
CA TYR A 184 6.66 -17.35 -24.69
C TYR A 184 5.95 -16.75 -25.91
N ASN A 185 6.51 -15.73 -26.55
CA ASN A 185 5.91 -15.04 -27.68
C ASN A 185 6.26 -15.69 -29.04
N GLU A 186 5.52 -15.32 -30.08
CA GLU A 186 5.84 -15.71 -31.46
C GLU A 186 7.15 -15.03 -31.93
N LEU A 187 7.92 -15.74 -32.77
CA LEU A 187 9.26 -15.28 -33.20
C LEU A 187 9.22 -14.05 -34.10
N ASP A 188 8.13 -13.85 -34.84
CA ASP A 188 7.89 -12.75 -35.76
C ASP A 188 7.06 -11.62 -35.13
N ASN A 189 6.80 -11.68 -33.81
CA ASN A 189 6.04 -10.65 -33.12
C ASN A 189 6.76 -9.28 -33.15
N ASN A 190 5.99 -8.21 -33.35
CA ASN A 190 6.51 -6.85 -33.38
C ASN A 190 6.80 -6.32 -31.96
N ILE A 191 8.00 -6.62 -31.47
CA ILE A 191 8.46 -6.20 -30.15
C ILE A 191 8.52 -4.67 -29.97
N PHE A 192 8.74 -3.90 -31.04
CA PHE A 192 8.80 -2.44 -30.96
C PHE A 192 7.43 -1.86 -30.58
N ARG A 193 6.36 -2.37 -31.20
CA ARG A 193 4.98 -1.97 -30.88
C ARG A 193 4.67 -2.28 -29.42
N ASP A 194 4.96 -3.49 -28.97
CA ASP A 194 4.64 -3.92 -27.61
C ASP A 194 5.43 -3.10 -26.58
N THR A 195 6.71 -2.88 -26.82
CA THR A 195 7.56 -2.06 -25.95
C THR A 195 7.01 -0.64 -25.82
N PHE A 196 6.57 -0.03 -26.92
CA PHE A 196 6.00 1.31 -26.89
C PHE A 196 4.68 1.35 -26.10
N VAL A 197 3.79 0.38 -26.32
CA VAL A 197 2.52 0.28 -25.61
C VAL A 197 2.73 0.06 -24.10
N ILE A 198 3.61 -0.86 -23.72
CA ILE A 198 3.93 -1.14 -22.31
C ILE A 198 4.51 0.10 -21.64
N THR A 199 5.44 0.79 -22.29
CA THR A 199 6.09 1.98 -21.74
C THR A 199 5.11 3.13 -21.55
N LEU A 200 4.28 3.43 -22.56
CA LEU A 200 3.25 4.46 -22.45
C LEU A 200 2.19 4.09 -21.41
N GLY A 201 1.77 2.83 -21.36
CA GLY A 201 0.84 2.33 -20.35
C GLY A 201 1.38 2.52 -18.94
N ASN A 202 2.67 2.21 -18.72
CA ASN A 202 3.32 2.41 -17.42
C ASN A 202 3.38 3.89 -17.02
N ILE A 203 3.74 4.79 -17.94
CA ILE A 203 3.75 6.24 -17.70
C ILE A 203 2.35 6.74 -17.37
N PHE A 204 1.36 6.38 -18.18
CA PHE A 204 -0.03 6.78 -17.98
C PHE A 204 -0.56 6.32 -16.63
N THR A 205 -0.32 5.05 -16.27
CA THR A 205 -0.75 4.48 -14.99
C THR A 205 -0.09 5.17 -13.81
N SER A 206 1.21 5.48 -13.94
CA SER A 206 1.97 6.18 -12.90
C SER A 206 1.45 7.60 -12.68
N LEU A 207 1.15 8.33 -13.77
CA LEU A 207 0.55 9.67 -13.70
C LEU A 207 -0.85 9.62 -13.11
N LEU A 208 -1.70 8.70 -13.58
CA LEU A 208 -3.07 8.51 -13.06
C LEU A 208 -3.05 8.21 -11.55
N SER A 209 -2.20 7.28 -11.13
CA SER A 209 -1.99 6.95 -9.71
C SER A 209 -1.50 8.17 -8.92
N GLY A 210 -0.58 8.96 -9.48
CA GLY A 210 -0.11 10.22 -8.89
C GLY A 210 -1.27 11.20 -8.62
N PHE A 211 -2.13 11.45 -9.61
CA PHE A 211 -3.31 12.31 -9.41
C PHE A 211 -4.25 11.77 -8.33
N VAL A 212 -4.48 10.46 -8.29
CA VAL A 212 -5.30 9.82 -7.24
C VAL A 212 -4.69 10.05 -5.86
N VAL A 213 -3.41 9.69 -5.67
CA VAL A 213 -2.67 9.86 -4.40
C VAL A 213 -2.73 11.30 -3.93
N PHE A 214 -2.34 12.24 -4.79
CA PHE A 214 -2.18 13.63 -4.39
C PHE A 214 -3.52 14.35 -4.18
N SER A 215 -4.58 13.97 -4.89
CA SER A 215 -5.92 14.50 -4.59
C SER A 215 -6.38 14.15 -3.16
N ILE A 216 -6.09 12.92 -2.70
CA ILE A 216 -6.42 12.46 -1.34
C ILE A 216 -5.52 13.10 -0.29
N LEU A 217 -4.21 13.23 -0.58
CA LEU A 217 -3.29 13.92 0.33
C LEU A 217 -3.65 15.39 0.51
N GLY A 218 -4.13 16.07 -0.54
CA GLY A 218 -4.66 17.44 -0.45
C GLY A 218 -5.83 17.55 0.53
N PHE A 219 -6.78 16.62 0.45
CA PHE A 219 -7.89 16.52 1.41
C PHE A 219 -7.38 16.34 2.85
N MET A 220 -6.48 15.38 3.09
CA MET A 220 -5.94 15.12 4.43
C MET A 220 -5.15 16.31 5.00
N ALA A 221 -4.38 17.01 4.17
CA ALA A 221 -3.66 18.21 4.58
C ALA A 221 -4.62 19.28 5.14
N GLY A 222 -5.76 19.47 4.48
CA GLY A 222 -6.82 20.36 4.95
C GLY A 222 -7.49 19.87 6.24
N GLU A 223 -7.65 18.56 6.38
CA GLU A 223 -8.29 17.96 7.56
C GLU A 223 -7.47 18.13 8.84
N PHE A 224 -6.15 17.89 8.76
CA PHE A 224 -5.22 17.99 9.87
C PHE A 224 -4.57 19.37 10.03
N ARG A 225 -4.92 20.34 9.16
CA ARG A 225 -4.31 21.68 9.11
C ARG A 225 -2.79 21.64 8.99
N GLN A 226 -2.28 20.75 8.15
CA GLN A 226 -0.85 20.62 7.87
C GLN A 226 -0.56 20.80 6.39
N SER A 227 0.73 20.86 6.02
CA SER A 227 1.11 20.92 4.61
C SER A 227 0.94 19.55 3.93
N VAL A 228 0.76 19.54 2.61
CA VAL A 228 0.71 18.30 1.82
C VAL A 228 1.98 17.47 2.03
N GLU A 229 3.14 18.13 2.17
CA GLU A 229 4.43 17.48 2.41
C GLU A 229 4.47 16.73 3.75
N SER A 230 3.90 17.28 4.83
CA SER A 230 3.94 16.64 6.15
C SER A 230 3.03 15.42 6.22
N VAL A 231 1.88 15.46 5.52
CA VAL A 231 0.95 14.32 5.46
C VAL A 231 1.36 13.28 4.41
N ALA A 232 2.19 13.64 3.43
CA ALA A 232 2.75 12.73 2.42
C ALA A 232 3.78 11.78 3.05
N THR A 233 3.29 10.83 3.84
CA THR A 233 4.12 9.79 4.43
C THR A 233 4.46 8.75 3.37
N ALA A 234 5.65 8.88 2.77
CA ALA A 234 6.15 7.88 1.83
C ALA A 234 6.19 6.48 2.47
N GLY A 235 5.60 5.49 1.78
CA GLY A 235 5.70 4.08 2.13
C GLY A 235 4.36 3.35 2.31
N PRO A 236 4.39 2.17 2.98
CA PRO A 236 3.19 1.35 3.20
C PRO A 236 2.06 2.09 3.91
N GLY A 237 2.39 3.08 4.77
CA GLY A 237 1.41 3.92 5.47
C GLY A 237 0.50 4.70 4.50
N LEU A 238 0.98 5.07 3.32
CA LEU A 238 0.11 5.68 2.31
C LEU A 238 -1.02 4.72 1.92
N LEU A 239 -0.67 3.49 1.56
CA LEU A 239 -1.64 2.48 1.10
C LEU A 239 -2.54 1.94 2.22
N PHE A 240 -1.99 1.73 3.41
CA PHE A 240 -2.70 1.04 4.50
C PHE A 240 -3.26 1.96 5.59
N VAL A 241 -2.95 3.25 5.55
CA VAL A 241 -3.48 4.24 6.50
C VAL A 241 -4.19 5.37 5.77
N THR A 242 -3.47 6.08 4.89
CA THR A 242 -4.00 7.28 4.21
C THR A 242 -5.21 6.95 3.33
N TYR A 243 -5.10 5.94 2.46
CA TYR A 243 -6.20 5.53 1.59
C TYR A 243 -7.41 5.00 2.38
N PRO A 244 -7.29 4.01 3.29
CA PRO A 244 -8.42 3.49 4.05
C PRO A 244 -9.13 4.56 4.87
N TYR A 245 -8.38 5.51 5.43
CA TYR A 245 -8.93 6.67 6.13
C TYR A 245 -9.79 7.54 5.20
N ALA A 246 -9.25 7.95 4.04
CA ALA A 246 -10.00 8.72 3.05
C ALA A 246 -11.27 7.99 2.56
N LEU A 247 -11.21 6.66 2.43
CA LEU A 247 -12.35 5.84 2.04
C LEU A 247 -13.49 5.85 3.07
N THR A 248 -13.21 6.13 4.35
CA THR A 248 -14.26 6.24 5.38
C THR A 248 -15.21 7.42 5.15
N HIS A 249 -14.76 8.45 4.42
CA HIS A 249 -15.54 9.64 4.04
C HIS A 249 -16.37 9.43 2.77
N LEU A 250 -16.45 8.20 2.26
CA LEU A 250 -17.29 7.84 1.12
C LEU A 250 -18.65 7.33 1.59
N PRO A 251 -19.75 7.67 0.87
CA PRO A 251 -20.99 6.94 1.06
C PRO A 251 -20.74 5.46 0.74
N LEU A 252 -21.36 4.56 1.51
CA LEU A 252 -21.13 3.11 1.39
C LEU A 252 -19.65 2.73 1.53
N SER A 253 -18.92 3.38 2.46
CA SER A 253 -17.49 3.16 2.68
C SER A 253 -17.04 1.69 2.78
N PRO A 254 -17.81 0.72 3.34
CA PRO A 254 -17.40 -0.68 3.33
C PRO A 254 -17.21 -1.26 1.92
N VAL A 255 -18.05 -0.87 0.96
CA VAL A 255 -17.97 -1.36 -0.43
C VAL A 255 -16.69 -0.83 -1.09
N TRP A 256 -16.41 0.46 -0.93
CA TRP A 256 -15.23 1.09 -1.50
C TRP A 256 -13.94 0.54 -0.90
N SER A 257 -13.89 0.33 0.41
CA SER A 257 -12.75 -0.30 1.08
C SER A 257 -12.53 -1.74 0.62
N ALA A 258 -13.59 -2.53 0.47
CA ALA A 258 -13.48 -3.88 -0.05
C ALA A 258 -12.91 -3.90 -1.48
N LEU A 259 -13.42 -3.04 -2.37
CA LEU A 259 -12.92 -2.90 -3.74
C LEU A 259 -11.46 -2.43 -3.79
N PHE A 260 -11.09 -1.50 -2.91
CA PHE A 260 -9.73 -1.00 -2.79
C PHE A 260 -8.74 -2.11 -2.41
N PHE A 261 -8.99 -2.79 -1.29
CA PHE A 261 -8.08 -3.86 -0.84
C PHE A 261 -8.10 -5.06 -1.77
N PHE A 262 -9.25 -5.38 -2.39
CA PHE A 262 -9.30 -6.39 -3.45
C PHE A 262 -8.37 -6.02 -4.61
N THR A 263 -8.41 -4.78 -5.06
CA THR A 263 -7.53 -4.30 -6.14
C THR A 263 -6.06 -4.33 -5.74
N VAL A 264 -5.72 -3.95 -4.50
CA VAL A 264 -4.36 -4.05 -3.96
C VAL A 264 -3.87 -5.50 -4.00
N ILE A 265 -4.73 -6.46 -3.63
CA ILE A 265 -4.43 -7.90 -3.73
C ILE A 265 -4.19 -8.29 -5.20
N LEU A 266 -5.03 -7.86 -6.14
CA LEU A 266 -4.86 -8.15 -7.57
C LEU A 266 -3.52 -7.61 -8.12
N MET A 267 -3.19 -6.35 -7.83
CA MET A 267 -1.92 -5.74 -8.25
C MET A 267 -0.70 -6.49 -7.70
N GLY A 268 -0.78 -6.94 -6.44
CA GLY A 268 0.27 -7.74 -5.82
C GLY A 268 0.42 -9.11 -6.49
N ILE A 269 -0.70 -9.79 -6.75
CA ILE A 269 -0.72 -11.11 -7.40
C ILE A 269 -0.17 -11.04 -8.82
N ASP A 270 -0.52 -10.04 -9.61
CA ASP A 270 -0.02 -9.88 -10.99
C ASP A 270 1.51 -9.84 -11.03
N SER A 271 2.10 -9.10 -10.10
CA SER A 271 3.56 -9.03 -9.94
C SER A 271 4.15 -10.36 -9.49
N GLN A 272 3.52 -11.04 -8.52
CA GLN A 272 3.97 -12.33 -8.00
C GLN A 272 3.92 -13.44 -9.04
N ILE A 273 2.89 -13.47 -9.89
CA ILE A 273 2.75 -14.44 -10.99
C ILE A 273 3.98 -14.38 -11.90
N VAL A 274 4.40 -13.18 -12.30
CA VAL A 274 5.57 -12.99 -13.18
C VAL A 274 6.85 -13.42 -12.48
N LEU A 275 7.06 -13.01 -11.22
CA LEU A 275 8.27 -13.36 -10.46
C LEU A 275 8.41 -14.88 -10.27
N VAL A 276 7.32 -15.57 -9.93
CA VAL A 276 7.33 -17.03 -9.78
C VAL A 276 7.58 -17.71 -11.12
N GLU A 277 7.00 -17.20 -12.21
CA GLU A 277 7.24 -17.74 -13.56
C GLU A 277 8.70 -17.55 -14.02
N VAL A 278 9.37 -16.45 -13.65
CA VAL A 278 10.82 -16.25 -13.90
C VAL A 278 11.61 -17.39 -13.27
N VAL A 279 11.37 -17.69 -11.99
CA VAL A 279 12.05 -18.77 -11.27
C VAL A 279 11.77 -20.12 -11.93
N ILE A 280 10.50 -20.43 -12.20
CA ILE A 280 10.10 -21.70 -12.83
C ILE A 280 10.74 -21.85 -14.22
N THR A 281 10.74 -20.80 -15.03
CA THR A 281 11.27 -20.83 -16.38
C THR A 281 12.79 -21.03 -16.38
N ALA A 282 13.51 -20.33 -15.49
CA ALA A 282 14.96 -20.52 -15.33
C ALA A 282 15.32 -21.98 -15.01
N PHE A 283 14.59 -22.62 -14.08
CA PHE A 283 14.81 -24.03 -13.78
C PHE A 283 14.46 -24.95 -14.96
N LYS A 284 13.35 -24.68 -15.66
CA LYS A 284 12.91 -25.48 -16.82
C LYS A 284 13.87 -25.40 -18.01
N ASP A 285 14.54 -24.27 -18.18
CA ASP A 285 15.51 -24.08 -19.26
C ASP A 285 16.84 -24.76 -18.95
N GLN A 286 17.25 -24.79 -17.67
CA GLN A 286 18.45 -25.53 -17.25
C GLN A 286 18.22 -27.06 -17.23
N TYR A 287 17.03 -27.51 -16.85
CA TYR A 287 16.70 -28.92 -16.69
C TYR A 287 15.47 -29.30 -17.53
N PRO A 288 15.65 -29.78 -18.78
CA PRO A 288 14.55 -30.07 -19.70
C PRO A 288 13.52 -31.08 -19.20
N LYS A 289 13.91 -31.99 -18.29
CA LYS A 289 13.00 -32.95 -17.64
C LYS A 289 11.90 -32.26 -16.83
N LEU A 290 12.13 -31.04 -16.32
CA LEU A 290 11.14 -30.26 -15.58
C LEU A 290 10.01 -29.71 -16.48
N ARG A 291 10.11 -29.87 -17.80
CA ARG A 291 9.07 -29.46 -18.76
C ARG A 291 7.85 -30.39 -18.76
N GLU A 292 7.98 -31.59 -18.20
CA GLU A 292 6.86 -32.52 -18.07
C GLU A 292 5.72 -31.89 -17.23
N PRO A 293 4.44 -32.01 -17.66
CA PRO A 293 3.32 -31.31 -17.00
C PRO A 293 3.20 -31.63 -15.50
N LYS A 294 3.42 -32.89 -15.11
CA LYS A 294 3.37 -33.32 -13.71
C LYS A 294 4.49 -32.69 -12.89
N ILE A 295 5.70 -32.67 -13.44
CA ILE A 295 6.89 -32.12 -12.77
C ILE A 295 6.81 -30.60 -12.67
N ARG A 296 6.25 -29.92 -13.68
CA ARG A 296 5.96 -28.48 -13.63
C ARG A 296 5.07 -28.13 -12.44
N VAL A 297 3.95 -28.85 -12.25
CA VAL A 297 3.03 -28.58 -11.14
C VAL A 297 3.76 -28.75 -9.81
N CYS A 298 4.56 -29.81 -9.66
CA CYS A 298 5.40 -29.99 -8.49
C CYS A 298 6.40 -28.82 -8.30
N ALA A 299 7.04 -28.35 -9.37
CA ALA A 299 7.97 -27.22 -9.30
C ALA A 299 7.27 -25.94 -8.82
N VAL A 300 6.09 -25.61 -9.35
CA VAL A 300 5.31 -24.44 -8.91
C VAL A 300 4.92 -24.58 -7.44
N ALA A 301 4.45 -25.76 -7.03
CA ALA A 301 4.08 -26.04 -5.64
C ALA A 301 5.28 -25.89 -4.70
N CYS A 302 6.44 -26.44 -5.07
CA CYS A 302 7.68 -26.31 -4.31
C CYS A 302 8.12 -24.85 -4.20
N THR A 303 8.11 -24.08 -5.30
CA THR A 303 8.46 -22.65 -5.27
C THR A 303 7.50 -21.87 -4.35
N CYS A 304 6.19 -22.10 -4.44
CA CYS A 304 5.22 -21.43 -3.58
C CYS A 304 5.39 -21.82 -2.10
N ALA A 305 5.62 -23.11 -1.82
CA ALA A 305 5.82 -23.61 -0.46
C ALA A 305 7.10 -23.05 0.18
N ILE A 306 8.22 -23.04 -0.55
CA ILE A 306 9.48 -22.45 -0.09
C ILE A 306 9.30 -20.96 0.17
N SER A 307 8.68 -20.23 -0.76
CA SER A 307 8.44 -18.80 -0.59
C SER A 307 7.47 -18.48 0.55
N TYR A 308 6.48 -19.33 0.83
CA TYR A 308 5.64 -19.23 2.01
C TYR A 308 6.45 -19.41 3.30
N LEU A 309 7.30 -20.44 3.38
CA LEU A 309 8.14 -20.70 4.56
C LEU A 309 9.12 -19.55 4.83
N ILE A 310 9.72 -18.99 3.78
CA ILE A 310 10.57 -17.79 3.91
C ILE A 310 9.72 -16.59 4.31
N GLY A 311 8.52 -16.43 3.74
CA GLY A 311 7.59 -15.36 4.05
C GLY A 311 7.08 -15.37 5.49
N LEU A 312 6.99 -16.55 6.13
CA LEU A 312 6.63 -16.66 7.56
C LEU A 312 7.59 -15.90 8.47
N LEU A 313 8.85 -15.73 8.06
CA LEU A 313 9.80 -14.87 8.76
C LEU A 313 9.23 -13.45 8.88
N MET A 314 8.61 -12.92 7.82
CA MET A 314 7.98 -11.59 7.80
C MET A 314 6.70 -11.50 8.64
N CYS A 315 6.15 -12.61 9.11
CA CYS A 315 4.96 -12.64 9.98
C CYS A 315 5.33 -12.63 11.49
N THR A 316 6.62 -12.63 11.82
CA THR A 316 7.11 -12.49 13.21
C THR A 316 7.18 -11.02 13.63
N GLY A 317 6.99 -10.70 14.92
CA GLY A 317 6.97 -9.30 15.39
C GLY A 317 8.25 -8.52 15.09
N VAL A 318 9.41 -9.15 15.31
CA VAL A 318 10.73 -8.52 15.11
C VAL A 318 11.01 -8.18 13.66
N ILE A 319 10.64 -9.07 12.74
CA ILE A 319 10.92 -8.85 11.32
C ILE A 319 9.94 -7.84 10.71
N ARG A 320 8.69 -7.79 11.20
CA ARG A 320 7.74 -6.70 10.87
C ARG A 320 8.29 -5.34 11.31
N PHE A 321 8.78 -5.25 12.54
CA PHE A 321 9.42 -4.04 13.06
C PHE A 321 10.67 -3.67 12.25
N PHE A 322 11.55 -4.63 11.96
CA PHE A 322 12.75 -4.40 11.16
C PHE A 322 12.44 -3.95 9.73
N PHE A 323 11.38 -4.48 9.10
CA PHE A 323 10.96 -4.06 7.76
C PHE A 323 10.44 -2.63 7.75
N VAL A 324 9.59 -2.26 8.73
CA VAL A 324 9.13 -0.88 8.92
C VAL A 324 10.31 0.06 9.20
N LEU A 325 11.27 -0.39 10.00
CA LEU A 325 12.48 0.35 10.36
C LEU A 325 13.40 0.55 9.15
N LEU A 326 13.66 -0.47 8.33
CA LEU A 326 14.40 -0.34 7.07
C LEU A 326 13.73 0.65 6.12
N TYR A 327 12.40 0.59 6.01
CA TYR A 327 11.64 1.53 5.18
C TYR A 327 11.80 2.97 5.69
N THR A 328 11.71 3.15 7.01
CA THR A 328 11.86 4.44 7.69
C THR A 328 13.30 4.97 7.59
N PHE A 329 14.31 4.13 7.70
CA PHE A 329 15.71 4.49 7.51
C PHE A 329 16.01 4.89 6.07
N ARG A 330 15.43 4.19 5.08
CA ARG A 330 15.56 4.57 3.67
C ARG A 330 14.95 5.95 3.41
N LYS A 331 13.79 6.25 4.02
CA LYS A 331 13.15 7.57 3.98
C LYS A 331 14.00 8.66 4.64
N LYS A 332 14.51 8.43 5.86
CA LYS A 332 15.38 9.40 6.56
C LYS A 332 16.70 9.66 5.82
N ARG A 333 17.26 8.66 5.13
CA ARG A 333 18.46 8.84 4.31
C ARG A 333 18.20 9.75 3.11
N ASN A 334 17.08 9.56 2.40
CA ASN A 334 16.71 10.42 1.27
C ASN A 334 16.40 11.85 1.72
N ASN A 335 15.72 12.04 2.86
CA ASN A 335 15.49 13.39 3.41
C ASN A 335 16.79 14.05 3.92
N LYS A 336 17.73 13.31 4.53
CA LYS A 336 19.03 13.87 4.95
C LYS A 336 19.92 14.25 3.76
N LEU A 337 19.87 13.49 2.67
CA LEU A 337 20.58 13.86 1.43
C LEU A 337 20.00 15.15 0.83
N SER A 338 18.69 15.38 0.93
CA SER A 338 18.07 16.64 0.49
C SER A 338 18.31 17.84 1.41
N ILE A 339 18.68 17.63 2.69
CA ILE A 339 18.92 18.72 3.67
C ILE A 339 20.42 19.04 3.78
N ASN A 340 21.30 18.05 3.61
CA ASN A 340 22.76 18.25 3.67
C ASN A 340 23.39 18.57 2.31
N GLY A 341 22.56 18.81 1.27
CA GLY A 341 22.97 19.24 -0.07
C GLY A 341 22.74 20.72 -0.34
N CYS A 342 22.66 21.57 0.70
CA CYS A 342 22.74 23.03 0.59
C CYS A 342 24.19 23.51 0.69
#